data_AF-Q08NJ6-F1
#
_entry.id   AF-Q08NJ6-F1
#
_cell.length_a   1.000
_cell.length_b   1.000
_cell.length_c   1.000
_cell.angle_alpha   90.00
_cell.angle_beta   90.00
_cell.angle_gamma   90.00
#
_symmetry.space_group_name_H-M   'P 1'
#
loop_
_entity.id
_entity.type
_entity.pdbx_description
1 polymer ?
#
loop_
_entity_poly.entity_id
_entity_poly.type
_entity_poly.pdbx_seq_one_letter_code
_entity_poly.pdbx_strand_id
1 'polypeptide(L)'
;PDGKQLTFFFLYTLAYWGLNGAGMALLSRAFSCAGSVDPSCQPMTLTLFQGYVVMTVLVVGLMIPAAPGMMGTFQAATKVGMSLFLPATVVNSSGLAYANVTWLCQTIQQVGFGLLLLSLGHLSFRDIATKMDKGGEASAPTA
;
A
#
# COMPACT_ATOMS: atom_id res chain seq x y z
N PRO A 1 4.45 28.35 -12.40
CA PRO A 1 4.96 26.96 -12.53
C PRO A 1 5.81 26.83 -13.79
N ASP A 2 7.04 26.31 -13.69
CA ASP A 2 7.87 26.00 -14.85
C ASP A 2 7.28 24.80 -15.62
N GLY A 3 7.10 24.90 -16.94
CA GLY A 3 6.50 23.85 -17.75
C GLY A 3 7.28 22.53 -17.70
N LYS A 4 8.61 22.62 -17.49
CA LYS A 4 9.48 21.45 -17.31
C LYS A 4 9.16 20.71 -16.00
N GLN A 5 8.97 21.45 -14.91
CA GLN A 5 8.59 20.87 -13.61
C GLN A 5 7.20 20.22 -13.67
N LEU A 6 6.24 20.88 -14.35
CA LEU A 6 4.91 20.33 -14.55
C LEU A 6 4.94 19.02 -15.34
N THR A 7 5.77 18.94 -16.37
CA THR A 7 5.95 17.71 -17.17
C THR A 7 6.52 16.59 -16.32
N PHE A 8 7.58 16.86 -15.53
CA PHE A 8 8.13 15.85 -14.64
C PHE A 8 7.13 15.38 -13.59
N PHE A 9 6.34 16.28 -13.02
CA PHE A 9 5.27 15.92 -12.07
C PHE A 9 4.33 14.88 -12.68
N PHE A 10 3.76 15.14 -13.86
CA PHE A 10 2.86 14.19 -14.50
C PHE A 10 3.53 12.87 -14.84
N LEU A 11 4.78 12.89 -15.33
CA LEU A 11 5.53 11.67 -15.64
C LEU A 11 5.76 10.81 -14.40
N TYR A 12 6.20 11.42 -13.28
CA TYR A 12 6.40 10.69 -12.03
C TYR A 12 5.08 10.18 -11.44
N THR A 13 4.01 10.97 -11.52
CA THR A 13 2.67 10.53 -11.09
C THR A 13 2.20 9.33 -11.92
N LEU A 14 2.28 9.41 -13.25
CA LEU A 14 1.92 8.30 -14.14
C LEU A 14 2.78 7.07 -13.89
N ALA A 15 4.09 7.23 -13.69
CA ALA A 15 4.98 6.13 -13.38
C ALA A 15 4.62 5.47 -12.04
N TYR A 16 4.38 6.27 -10.99
CA TYR A 16 4.02 5.77 -9.67
C TYR A 16 2.71 4.97 -9.69
N TRP A 17 1.64 5.54 -10.25
CA TRP A 17 0.34 4.86 -10.34
C TRP A 17 0.38 3.71 -11.34
N GLY A 18 1.12 3.89 -12.42
CA GLY A 18 1.38 2.87 -13.44
C GLY A 18 1.99 1.62 -12.82
N LEU A 19 3.10 1.77 -12.11
CA LEU A 19 3.77 0.66 -11.41
C LEU A 19 2.89 0.04 -10.33
N ASN A 20 2.12 0.84 -9.58
CA ASN A 20 1.22 0.30 -8.54
C ASN A 20 0.15 -0.63 -9.12
N GLY A 21 -0.62 -0.18 -10.12
CA GLY A 21 -1.67 -1.00 -10.72
C GLY A 21 -1.12 -2.22 -11.46
N ALA A 22 -0.01 -2.05 -12.18
CA ALA A 22 0.69 -3.17 -12.83
C ALA A 22 1.23 -4.17 -11.79
N GLY A 23 1.79 -3.69 -10.69
CA GLY A 23 2.27 -4.49 -9.57
C GLY A 23 1.13 -5.29 -8.91
N MET A 24 -0.03 -4.68 -8.70
CA MET A 24 -1.21 -5.36 -8.18
C MET A 24 -1.68 -6.49 -9.10
N ALA A 25 -1.74 -6.26 -10.41
CA ALA A 25 -2.09 -7.31 -11.37
C ALA A 25 -1.03 -8.42 -11.42
N LEU A 26 0.26 -8.07 -11.42
CA LEU A 26 1.35 -9.04 -11.42
C LEU A 26 1.36 -9.89 -10.15
N LEU A 27 1.21 -9.26 -8.99
CA LEU A 27 1.20 -9.93 -7.69
C LEU A 27 0.05 -10.94 -7.59
N SER A 28 -1.10 -10.66 -8.22
CA SER A 28 -2.23 -11.60 -8.24
C SER A 28 -1.85 -12.98 -8.82
N ARG A 29 -0.88 -13.03 -9.74
CA ARG A 29 -0.38 -14.29 -10.31
C ARG A 29 0.32 -15.18 -9.30
N ALA A 30 0.95 -14.61 -8.27
CA ALA A 30 1.56 -15.38 -7.18
C ALA A 30 0.50 -16.09 -6.32
N PHE A 31 -0.74 -15.61 -6.34
CA PHE A 31 -1.91 -16.22 -5.68
C PHE A 31 -2.73 -17.07 -6.64
N SER A 32 -2.28 -17.20 -7.89
CA SER A 32 -2.92 -18.10 -8.83
C SER A 32 -2.49 -19.52 -8.55
N CYS A 33 -3.46 -20.36 -8.20
CA CYS A 33 -3.28 -21.80 -8.01
C CYS A 33 -3.08 -22.56 -9.35
N ALA A 34 -2.57 -21.90 -10.38
CA ALA A 34 -2.43 -22.47 -11.71
C ALA A 34 -1.42 -23.63 -11.66
N GLY A 35 -1.90 -24.87 -11.75
CA GLY A 35 -1.10 -26.09 -11.69
C GLY A 35 -0.98 -26.74 -10.31
N SER A 36 -1.70 -26.26 -9.28
CA SER A 36 -1.73 -26.92 -7.98
C SER A 36 -2.63 -28.17 -7.99
N VAL A 37 -2.20 -29.22 -7.30
CA VAL A 37 -2.97 -30.47 -7.10
C VAL A 37 -4.05 -30.36 -6.02
N ASP A 38 -4.08 -29.22 -5.30
CA ASP A 38 -5.01 -28.99 -4.19
C ASP A 38 -6.39 -28.53 -4.72
N PRO A 39 -7.46 -29.31 -4.51
CA PRO A 39 -8.82 -28.96 -4.95
C PRO A 39 -9.42 -27.74 -4.24
N SER A 40 -8.86 -27.32 -3.10
CA SER A 40 -9.28 -26.11 -2.39
C SER A 40 -8.72 -24.82 -2.99
N CYS A 41 -7.70 -24.94 -3.85
CA CYS A 41 -6.97 -23.80 -4.42
C CYS A 41 -7.63 -23.36 -5.73
N GLN A 42 -8.45 -22.32 -5.66
CA GLN A 42 -9.15 -21.78 -6.82
C GLN A 42 -8.29 -20.77 -7.59
N PRO A 43 -8.32 -20.77 -8.94
CA PRO A 43 -7.52 -19.85 -9.73
C PRO A 43 -7.93 -18.40 -9.46
N MET A 44 -6.97 -17.60 -9.00
CA MET A 44 -7.11 -16.17 -8.80
C MET A 44 -6.09 -15.44 -9.66
N THR A 45 -6.54 -14.80 -10.73
CA THR A 45 -5.70 -13.94 -11.57
C THR A 45 -6.46 -12.69 -11.94
N LEU A 46 -5.84 -11.52 -11.78
CA LEU A 46 -6.38 -10.26 -12.26
C LEU A 46 -5.70 -9.89 -13.58
N THR A 47 -6.50 -9.53 -14.59
CA THR A 47 -5.97 -8.84 -15.76
C THR A 47 -5.42 -7.47 -15.37
N LEU A 48 -4.63 -6.85 -16.24
CA LEU A 48 -4.11 -5.50 -16.00
C LEU A 48 -5.24 -4.49 -15.76
N PHE A 49 -6.30 -4.57 -16.57
CA PHE A 49 -7.50 -3.74 -16.41
C PHE A 49 -8.17 -3.95 -15.05
N GLN A 50 -8.41 -5.20 -14.65
CA GLN A 50 -9.01 -5.52 -13.35
C GLN A 50 -8.13 -5.04 -12.19
N GLY A 51 -6.80 -5.18 -12.30
CA GLY A 51 -5.85 -4.66 -11.32
C GLY A 51 -6.00 -3.15 -11.10
N TYR A 52 -6.12 -2.36 -12.17
CA TYR A 52 -6.38 -0.93 -12.06
C TYR A 52 -7.75 -0.61 -11.48
N VAL A 53 -8.81 -1.35 -11.82
CA VAL A 53 -10.13 -1.16 -11.20
C VAL A 53 -10.08 -1.43 -9.70
N VAL A 54 -9.43 -2.52 -9.28
CA VAL A 54 -9.23 -2.84 -7.86
C VAL A 54 -8.42 -1.73 -7.17
N MET A 55 -7.36 -1.23 -7.82
CA MET A 55 -6.57 -0.10 -7.31
C MET A 55 -7.41 1.16 -7.12
N THR A 56 -8.30 1.50 -8.07
CA THR A 56 -9.19 2.66 -7.93
C THR A 56 -10.15 2.51 -6.75
N VAL A 57 -10.76 1.33 -6.59
CA VAL A 57 -11.62 1.04 -5.42
C VAL A 57 -10.82 1.13 -4.13
N LEU A 58 -9.59 0.61 -4.12
CA LEU A 58 -8.68 0.73 -2.98
C LEU A 58 -8.39 2.18 -2.63
N VAL A 59 -8.02 3.03 -3.60
CA VAL A 59 -7.74 4.46 -3.37
C VAL A 59 -8.93 5.16 -2.72
N VAL A 60 -10.15 4.90 -3.21
CA VAL A 60 -11.37 5.45 -2.60
C VAL A 60 -11.57 4.92 -1.18
N GLY A 61 -11.31 3.62 -0.94
CA GLY A 61 -11.38 3.03 0.39
C GLY A 61 -10.36 3.60 1.38
N LEU A 62 -9.17 3.98 0.90
CA LEU A 62 -8.14 4.64 1.72
C LEU A 62 -8.48 6.10 2.05
N MET A 63 -9.43 6.72 1.34
CA MET A 63 -9.95 8.05 1.71
C MET A 63 -10.87 7.99 2.94
N ILE A 64 -11.33 6.81 3.34
CA ILE A 64 -12.11 6.63 4.57
C ILE A 64 -11.15 6.78 5.77
N PRO A 65 -11.40 7.72 6.69
CA PRO A 65 -10.55 7.90 7.87
C PRO A 65 -10.46 6.60 8.68
N ALA A 66 -9.25 6.09 8.89
CA ALA A 66 -9.01 4.80 9.53
C ALA A 66 -7.89 4.86 10.58
N ALA A 67 -7.84 3.83 11.42
CA ALA A 67 -6.79 3.57 12.41
C ALA A 67 -5.37 3.54 11.78
N PRO A 68 -4.31 3.75 12.59
CA PRO A 68 -2.92 3.76 12.10
C PRO A 68 -2.60 2.55 11.24
N GLY A 69 -1.99 2.79 10.07
CA GLY A 69 -1.58 1.76 9.12
C GLY A 69 -2.65 1.32 8.12
N MET A 70 -3.90 1.83 8.21
CA MET A 70 -4.98 1.60 7.23
C MET A 70 -5.27 0.12 6.91
N MET A 71 -4.85 -0.80 7.77
CA MET A 71 -4.87 -2.25 7.52
C MET A 71 -6.30 -2.69 7.17
N GLY A 72 -7.27 -2.47 8.07
CA GLY A 72 -8.67 -2.88 7.88
C GLY A 72 -9.36 -2.27 6.65
N THR A 73 -9.18 -0.98 6.39
CA THR A 73 -9.77 -0.33 5.20
C THR A 73 -9.11 -0.80 3.91
N PHE A 74 -7.80 -1.07 3.94
CA PHE A 74 -7.07 -1.63 2.81
C PHE A 74 -7.62 -3.02 2.42
N GLN A 75 -7.79 -3.94 3.37
CA GLN A 75 -8.32 -5.26 3.04
C GLN A 75 -9.78 -5.20 2.60
N ALA A 76 -10.61 -4.39 3.27
CA ALA A 76 -12.01 -4.24 2.91
C ALA A 76 -12.15 -3.72 1.47
N ALA A 77 -11.46 -2.63 1.12
CA ALA A 77 -11.54 -2.04 -0.20
C ALA A 77 -10.96 -2.94 -1.29
N THR A 78 -9.84 -3.62 -1.01
CA THR A 78 -9.25 -4.59 -1.95
C THR A 78 -10.22 -5.75 -2.23
N LYS A 79 -10.84 -6.31 -1.19
CA LYS A 79 -11.85 -7.36 -1.33
C LYS A 79 -13.07 -6.89 -2.12
N VAL A 80 -13.56 -5.68 -1.86
CA VAL A 80 -14.69 -5.09 -2.60
C VAL A 80 -14.33 -4.94 -4.08
N GLY A 81 -13.15 -4.40 -4.40
CA GLY A 81 -12.68 -4.29 -5.77
C GLY A 81 -12.57 -5.65 -6.47
N MET A 82 -12.03 -6.66 -5.78
CA MET A 82 -11.92 -8.00 -6.32
C MET A 82 -13.27 -8.69 -6.52
N SER A 83 -14.25 -8.45 -5.64
CA SER A 83 -15.59 -9.04 -5.74
C SER A 83 -16.37 -8.62 -6.98
N LEU A 84 -15.92 -7.56 -7.68
CA LEU A 84 -16.47 -7.18 -8.98
C LEU A 84 -16.15 -8.20 -10.08
N PHE A 85 -15.10 -9.02 -9.89
CA PHE A 85 -14.57 -9.89 -10.93
C PHE A 85 -14.41 -11.35 -10.51
N LEU A 86 -14.33 -11.62 -9.20
CA LEU A 86 -14.01 -12.94 -8.66
C LEU A 86 -15.13 -13.45 -7.74
N PRO A 87 -15.36 -14.77 -7.69
CA PRO A 87 -16.34 -15.37 -6.77
C PRO A 87 -16.01 -15.08 -5.31
N ALA A 88 -17.05 -14.95 -4.47
CA ALA A 88 -16.90 -14.68 -3.03
C ALA A 88 -16.06 -15.73 -2.29
N THR A 89 -16.07 -16.98 -2.75
CA THR A 89 -15.23 -18.07 -2.20
C THR A 89 -13.74 -17.77 -2.37
N VAL A 90 -13.34 -17.25 -3.53
CA VAL A 90 -11.96 -16.87 -3.86
C VAL A 90 -11.56 -15.61 -3.09
N VAL A 91 -12.42 -14.59 -3.10
CA VAL A 91 -12.16 -13.30 -2.44
C VAL A 91 -11.95 -13.45 -0.93
N ASN A 92 -12.71 -14.34 -0.27
CA ASN A 92 -12.61 -14.56 1.17
C ASN A 92 -11.50 -15.54 1.60
N SER A 93 -10.89 -16.27 0.66
CA SER A 93 -9.78 -17.18 0.91
C SER A 93 -8.47 -16.56 0.40
N SER A 94 -8.04 -16.89 -0.82
CA SER A 94 -6.81 -16.39 -1.44
C SER A 94 -6.82 -14.87 -1.62
N GLY A 95 -8.00 -14.26 -1.81
CA GLY A 95 -8.11 -12.81 -1.90
C GLY A 95 -7.76 -12.05 -0.61
N LEU A 96 -8.00 -12.65 0.56
CA LEU A 96 -7.59 -12.05 1.83
C LEU A 96 -6.07 -12.14 2.00
N ALA A 97 -5.47 -13.27 1.62
CA ALA A 97 -4.01 -13.43 1.61
C ALA A 97 -3.35 -12.43 0.66
N TYR A 98 -3.90 -12.27 -0.54
CA TYR A 98 -3.46 -11.25 -1.51
C TYR A 98 -3.55 -9.84 -0.94
N ALA A 99 -4.66 -9.47 -0.29
CA ALA A 99 -4.83 -8.15 0.30
C ALA A 99 -3.78 -7.87 1.39
N ASN A 100 -3.48 -8.85 2.24
CA ASN A 100 -2.45 -8.74 3.28
C ASN A 100 -1.04 -8.58 2.70
N VAL A 101 -0.68 -9.38 1.69
CA VAL A 101 0.64 -9.27 1.06
C VAL A 101 0.78 -7.96 0.29
N THR A 102 -0.26 -7.53 -0.42
CA THR A 102 -0.25 -6.24 -1.13
C THR A 102 -0.08 -5.07 -0.15
N TRP A 103 -0.81 -5.10 0.98
CA TRP A 103 -0.65 -4.11 2.05
C TRP A 103 0.79 -4.11 2.59
N LEU A 104 1.32 -5.30 2.91
CA LEU A 104 2.67 -5.43 3.46
C LEU A 104 3.73 -4.90 2.47
N CYS A 105 3.61 -5.21 1.18
CA CYS A 105 4.49 -4.67 0.15
C CYS A 105 4.46 -3.13 0.12
N GLN A 106 3.27 -2.52 0.17
CA GLN A 106 3.10 -1.06 0.21
C GLN A 106 3.74 -0.46 1.47
N THR A 107 3.50 -1.07 2.63
CA THR A 107 4.08 -0.63 3.90
C THR A 107 5.60 -0.74 3.90
N ILE A 108 6.16 -1.87 3.47
CA ILE A 108 7.61 -2.08 3.38
C ILE A 108 8.23 -1.07 2.42
N GLN A 109 7.61 -0.80 1.27
CA GLN A 109 8.11 0.17 0.32
C GLN A 109 8.12 1.58 0.90
N GLN A 110 7.03 2.00 1.56
CA GLN A 110 6.93 3.32 2.18
C GLN A 110 7.92 3.49 3.34
N VAL A 111 7.98 2.51 4.24
CA VAL A 111 8.92 2.51 5.37
C VAL A 111 10.36 2.43 4.89
N GLY A 112 10.64 1.58 3.90
CA GLY A 112 11.96 1.38 3.31
C GLY A 112 12.49 2.65 2.65
N PHE A 113 11.70 3.33 1.82
CA PHE A 113 12.11 4.62 1.26
C PHE A 113 12.21 5.71 2.33
N GLY A 114 11.32 5.72 3.32
CA GLY A 114 11.42 6.63 4.45
C GLY A 114 12.74 6.47 5.20
N LEU A 115 13.09 5.24 5.59
CA LEU A 115 14.34 4.93 6.29
C LEU A 115 15.57 5.23 5.43
N LEU A 116 15.54 4.90 4.13
CA LEU A 116 16.63 5.17 3.20
C LEU A 116 16.86 6.69 3.08
N LEU A 117 15.80 7.48 2.87
CA LEU A 117 15.91 8.93 2.75
C LEU A 117 16.31 9.58 4.09
N LEU A 118 15.85 9.06 5.23
CA LEU A 118 16.30 9.49 6.55
C LEU A 118 17.77 9.18 6.80
N SER A 119 18.28 8.04 6.31
CA SER A 119 19.70 7.69 6.43
C SER A 119 20.59 8.52 5.51
N LEU A 120 20.07 8.96 4.37
CA LEU A 120 20.79 9.80 3.39
C LEU A 120 20.71 11.29 3.71
N GLY A 121 19.61 11.73 4.32
CA GLY A 121 19.50 13.07 4.88
C GLY A 121 20.30 13.14 6.18
N HIS A 122 21.19 14.11 6.31
CA HIS A 122 21.97 14.37 7.54
C HIS A 122 21.11 14.76 8.78
N LEU A 123 19.85 14.34 8.87
CA LEU A 123 19.02 14.49 10.07
C LEU A 123 19.38 13.34 11.03
N SER A 124 20.34 13.60 11.90
CA SER A 124 20.71 12.66 12.95
C SER A 124 19.47 12.34 13.78
N PHE A 125 19.14 11.06 13.95
CA PHE A 125 18.09 10.63 14.89
C PHE A 125 18.31 11.19 16.31
N ARG A 126 19.55 11.61 16.66
CA ARG A 126 19.85 12.37 17.89
C ARG A 126 19.13 13.73 17.93
N ASP A 127 19.02 14.46 16.83
CA ASP A 127 18.37 15.78 16.84
C ASP A 127 16.85 15.68 17.05
N ILE A 128 16.24 14.58 16.60
CA ILE A 128 14.82 14.29 16.85
C ILE A 128 14.61 13.81 18.29
N ALA A 129 15.46 12.89 18.78
CA ALA A 129 15.39 12.37 20.14
C ALA A 129 15.67 13.45 21.21
N THR A 130 16.68 14.30 21.00
CA THR A 130 17.01 15.42 21.90
C THR A 130 15.91 16.48 21.93
N LYS A 131 15.14 16.67 20.85
CA LYS A 131 13.96 17.56 20.85
C LYS A 131 12.76 16.97 21.61
N MET A 132 12.60 15.65 21.64
CA MET A 132 11.53 15.00 22.42
C MET A 132 11.83 15.05 23.92
N ASP A 133 13.09 14.90 24.32
CA ASP A 133 13.55 14.98 25.71
C ASP A 133 13.34 16.38 26.31
N LYS A 134 13.77 17.44 25.58
CA LYS A 134 13.56 18.84 25.98
C LYS A 134 12.09 19.27 26.05
N GLY A 135 11.22 18.65 25.26
CA GLY A 135 9.76 18.90 25.31
C GLY A 135 9.10 18.30 26.56
N GLY A 136 9.68 17.23 27.12
CA GLY A 136 9.23 16.60 28.36
C GLY A 136 9.59 17.40 29.61
N GLU A 137 10.78 18.01 29.65
CA GLU A 137 11.23 18.82 30.80
C GLU A 137 10.56 20.19 30.89
N ALA A 138 10.18 20.81 29.76
CA ALA A 138 9.53 22.12 29.75
C ALA A 138 8.08 22.12 30.26
N SER A 139 7.50 20.95 30.54
CA SER A 139 6.09 20.79 30.93
C SER A 139 5.87 20.47 32.41
N ALA A 140 6.91 20.46 33.25
CA ALA A 140 6.75 20.32 34.70
C ALA A 140 6.64 21.70 35.37
N PRO A 141 5.46 22.17 35.81
CA PRO A 141 5.37 23.36 36.62
C PRO A 141 5.91 23.01 38.02
N THR A 142 6.99 23.67 38.42
CA THR A 142 7.41 23.71 39.83
C THR A 142 6.31 24.38 40.65
N ALA A 143 5.65 23.59 41.50
CA ALA A 143 4.84 24.04 42.63
C ALA A 143 5.75 24.42 43.81
#